data_AF-A0A0M2HM91-F1
#
_entry.id   AF-A0A0M2HM91-F1
#
_cell.length_a   1.000
_cell.length_b   1.000
_cell.length_c   1.000
_cell.angle_alpha   90.00
_cell.angle_beta   90.00
_cell.angle_gamma   90.00
#
_symmetry.space_group_name_H-M   'P 1'
#
loop_
_entity.id
_entity.type
_entity.pdbx_description
1 polymer ?
#
loop_
_entity_poly.entity_id
_entity_poly.type
_entity_poly.pdbx_seq_one_letter_code
_entity_poly.pdbx_strand_id
1 'polypeptide(L)' 'MSRTTRVILVDDIDGSEDDVREVAFSLDGKSYAIDLSAANRTDLEAALQPYVGAARKVGRKRAKR' A
#
# COMPACT_ATOMS: atom_id res chain seq x y z
N MET A 1 0.05 34.80 21.20
CA MET A 1 0.63 33.51 20.77
C MET A 1 -0.30 32.88 19.75
N SER A 2 0.16 32.59 18.53
CA SER A 2 -0.62 31.85 17.52
C SER A 2 0.01 30.47 17.30
N ARG A 3 -0.83 29.45 17.07
CA ARG A 3 -0.44 28.07 16.81
C ARG A 3 -1.10 27.60 15.52
N THR A 4 -0.31 27.06 14.60
CA THR A 4 -0.81 26.40 13.39
C THR A 4 -0.62 24.90 13.54
N THR A 5 -1.69 24.12 13.33
CA THR A 5 -1.64 22.65 13.32
C THR A 5 -1.83 22.19 11.87
N ARG A 6 -0.92 21.37 11.34
CA ARG A 6 -1.02 20.78 10.00
C ARG A 6 -1.23 19.28 10.13
N VAL A 7 -2.11 18.74 9.29
CA VAL A 7 -2.29 17.29 9.09
C VAL A 7 -1.72 16.96 7.71
N ILE A 8 -0.85 15.97 7.65
CA ILE A 8 -0.19 15.48 6.43
C ILE A 8 -0.27 13.96 6.39
N LEU A 9 -0.29 13.41 5.18
CA LEU A 9 -0.09 12.00 4.94
C LEU A 9 1.39 11.77 4.68
N VAL A 10 1.94 10.69 5.24
CA VAL A 10 3.39 10.44 5.26
C VAL A 10 3.62 8.98 4.90
N ASP A 11 4.66 8.73 4.09
CA ASP A 11 5.09 7.41 3.71
C ASP A 11 5.61 6.64 4.93
N ASP A 12 5.09 5.44 5.17
CA ASP A 12 5.39 4.60 6.33
C ASP A 12 6.84 4.04 6.33
N ILE A 13 7.52 4.05 5.18
CA ILE A 13 8.88 3.52 5.03
C ILE A 13 9.93 4.61 5.23
N ASP A 14 9.76 5.77 4.57
CA ASP A 14 10.80 6.79 4.49
C ASP A 14 10.41 8.18 5.02
N GLY A 15 9.15 8.39 5.36
CA GLY A 15 8.68 9.66 5.89
C GLY A 15 8.43 10.76 4.85
N SER A 16 8.46 10.44 3.55
CA SER A 16 8.13 11.39 2.49
C SER A 16 6.65 11.83 2.54
N GLU A 17 6.35 13.06 2.11
CA GLU A 17 4.99 13.62 2.09
C GLU A 17 4.37 13.63 0.69
N ASP A 18 5.19 13.41 -0.34
CA ASP A 18 4.81 13.63 -1.74
C ASP A 18 4.13 12.40 -2.36
N ASP A 19 2.92 12.62 -2.89
CA ASP A 19 2.06 11.60 -3.54
C ASP A 19 1.96 10.29 -2.75
N VAL A 20 1.88 10.41 -1.42
CA VAL A 20 1.64 9.28 -0.53
C VAL A 20 0.20 8.83 -0.66
N ARG A 21 -0.03 7.51 -0.80
CA ARG A 21 -1.36 6.91 -0.81
C ARG A 21 -1.32 5.50 -0.21
N GLU A 22 -2.43 5.12 0.40
CA GLU A 22 -2.63 3.77 0.95
C GLU A 22 -2.61 2.71 -0.16
N VAL A 23 -1.82 1.66 0.05
CA VAL A 23 -1.79 0.45 -0.77
C VAL A 23 -2.22 -0.75 0.06
N ALA A 24 -3.27 -1.44 -0.41
CA ALA A 24 -3.74 -2.68 0.19
C ALA A 24 -3.07 -3.90 -0.46
N PHE A 25 -2.52 -4.79 0.35
CA PHE A 25 -1.95 -6.05 -0.11
C PHE A 25 -2.28 -7.19 0.86
N SER A 26 -1.92 -8.42 0.49
CA SER A 26 -2.15 -9.59 1.35
C SER A 26 -1.01 -10.58 1.26
N LEU A 27 -0.63 -11.14 2.40
CA LEU A 27 0.41 -12.15 2.54
C LEU A 27 -0.05 -13.17 3.59
N ASP A 28 0.10 -14.46 3.29
CA ASP A 28 -0.32 -15.56 4.17
C ASP A 28 -1.77 -15.46 4.66
N GLY A 29 -2.67 -14.98 3.79
CA GLY A 29 -4.09 -14.82 4.08
C GLY A 29 -4.44 -13.64 5.01
N LYS A 30 -3.45 -12.85 5.43
CA LYS A 30 -3.65 -11.62 6.19
C LYS A 30 -3.64 -10.41 5.26
N SER A 31 -4.51 -9.45 5.53
CA SER A 31 -4.60 -8.19 4.78
C SER A 31 -3.85 -7.08 5.50
N TYR A 32 -3.11 -6.29 4.73
CA TYR A 32 -2.30 -5.18 5.20
C TYR A 32 -2.61 -3.93 4.37
N ALA A 33 -2.44 -2.79 5.01
CA ALA A 33 -2.45 -1.47 4.39
C ALA A 33 -1.15 -0.76 4.77
N ILE A 34 -0.60 0.01 3.83
CA ILE A 34 0.63 0.79 4.02
C ILE A 34 0.53 2.07 3.18
N ASP A 35 0.91 3.20 3.74
CA ASP A 35 0.94 4.48 3.05
C ASP A 35 2.30 4.66 2.36
N LEU A 36 2.29 4.79 1.03
CA LEU A 36 3.51 4.83 0.21
C LEU A 36 3.50 5.97 -0.81
N SER A 37 4.63 6.63 -0.94
CA SER A 37 5.00 7.55 -2.01
C SER A 37 5.00 6.85 -3.37
N ALA A 38 5.00 7.62 -4.46
CA ALA A 38 5.00 7.06 -5.81
C ALA A 38 6.21 6.13 -6.09
N ALA A 39 7.38 6.45 -5.52
CA ALA A 39 8.59 5.64 -5.66
C ALA A 39 8.43 4.29 -4.97
N ASN A 40 8.08 4.28 -3.67
CA ASN A 40 7.95 3.05 -2.90
C ASN A 40 6.77 2.17 -3.39
N ARG A 41 5.71 2.77 -3.94
CA ARG A 41 4.64 2.02 -4.63
C ARG A 41 5.18 1.27 -5.84
N THR A 42 6.01 1.93 -6.65
CA THR A 42 6.63 1.32 -7.84
C THR A 42 7.53 0.16 -7.43
N ASP A 43 8.31 0.33 -6.35
CA ASP A 43 9.20 -0.70 -5.84
C ASP A 43 8.42 -1.92 -5.32
N LEU A 44 7.31 -1.70 -4.61
CA LEU A 44 6.42 -2.77 -4.16
C LEU A 44 5.82 -3.55 -5.33
N GLU A 45 5.33 -2.85 -6.36
CA GLU A 45 4.77 -3.48 -7.56
C GLU A 45 5.84 -4.30 -8.30
N ALA A 46 7.05 -3.77 -8.46
CA ALA A 46 8.17 -4.45 -9.09
C ALA A 46 8.59 -5.72 -8.32
N ALA A 47 8.63 -5.64 -6.97
CA ALA A 47 8.96 -6.79 -6.12
C ALA A 47 7.91 -7.91 -6.23
N LEU A 48 6.63 -7.56 -6.41
CA LEU A 48 5.54 -8.52 -6.55
C LEU A 48 5.38 -9.07 -7.98
N GLN A 49 5.89 -8.36 -8.99
CA GLN A 49 5.69 -8.66 -10.40
C GLN A 49 6.03 -10.11 -10.80
N PRO A 50 7.15 -10.74 -10.35
CA PRO A 50 7.47 -12.11 -10.72
C PRO A 50 6.42 -13.12 -10.21
N TYR A 51 5.91 -12.89 -9.00
CA TYR A 51 4.91 -13.75 -8.38
C TYR A 51 3.54 -13.55 -9.03
N VAL A 52 3.16 -12.30 -9.29
CA VAL A 52 1.90 -11.97 -9.98
C VAL A 52 1.89 -12.55 -11.38
N GLY A 53 3.01 -12.49 -12.11
CA GLY A 53 3.14 -13.04 -13.46
C GLY A 53 3.00 -14.56 -13.53
N ALA A 54 3.46 -15.29 -12.52
CA ALA A 54 3.32 -16.74 -12.43
C ALA A 54 2.00 -17.20 -11.77
N ALA A 55 1.33 -16.32 -11.03
CA ALA A 55 0.13 -16.65 -10.27
C ALA A 55 -1.12 -16.73 -11.14
N ARG A 56 -2.10 -17.52 -10.68
CA ARG A 56 -3.47 -17.48 -11.18
C ARG A 56 -4.34 -16.58 -10.32
N LYS A 57 -5.23 -15.81 -10.94
CA LYS A 57 -6.26 -15.07 -10.19
C LYS A 57 -7.15 -16.05 -9.44
N VAL A 58 -7.15 -15.95 -8.12
CA VAL A 58 -8.18 -16.60 -7.29
C VAL A 58 -9.37 -15.66 -7.23
N GLY A 59 -10.53 -16.09 -7.72
CA GLY A 59 -11.74 -15.29 -7.63
C GLY A 59 -12.06 -14.94 -6.18
N ARG A 60 -12.57 -13.74 -5.91
CA ARG A 60 -13.11 -13.38 -4.60
C ARG A 60 -14.12 -14.45 -4.20
N LYS A 61 -13.82 -15.29 -3.19
CA LYS A 61 -14.87 -16.03 -2.50
C LYS A 61 -15.83 -14.96 -1.98
N ARG A 62 -17.03 -14.86 -2.57
CA ARG A 62 -18.10 -14.08 -1.97
C ARG A 62 -18.26 -14.65 -0.57
N ALA A 63 -17.91 -13.86 0.44
CA ALA A 63 -18.31 -14.18 1.80
C ALA A 63 -19.83 -14.30 1.74
N LYS A 64 -20.34 -15.52 1.92
CA LYS A 64 -21.77 -15.75 2.04
C LYS A 64 -22.19 -14.98 3.29
N ARG A 65 -22.83 -13.82 3.08
CA ARG A 65 -23.48 -13.05 4.14
C ARG A 65 -24.55 -13.91 4.78
#